data_AF-A0A956K8Z6-F1
#
_entry.id   AF-A0A956K8Z6-F1
#
_cell.length_a   1.000
_cell.length_b   1.000
_cell.length_c   1.000
_cell.angle_alpha   90.00
_cell.angle_beta   90.00
_cell.angle_gamma   90.00
#
_symmetry.space_group_name_H-M   'P 1'
#
loop_
_entity.id
_entity.type
_entity.pdbx_description
1 polymer ?
#
loop_
_entity_poly.entity_id
_entity_poly.type
_entity_poly.pdbx_seq_one_letter_code
_entity_poly.pdbx_strand_id
1 'polypeptide(L)'
;MRLRLARTLLGLPILGLLSCSKPPDISGELEEYANLLNAIAGETCECPDDAGFATVDECVDVLLVDADERACQADAFEGHEDAGKDYLDCAIGALDDYLDCLSMNPGCAVGWWDDCTTTYQDAEAACPRASAAVQDQFSGCLL
;
A
#
# COMPACT_ATOMS: atom_id res chain seq x y z
N MET A 1 -30.89 -71.04 -3.80
CA MET A 1 -30.54 -70.24 -5.01
C MET A 1 -29.79 -69.00 -4.53
N ARG A 2 -28.67 -68.68 -5.18
CA ARG A 2 -27.64 -67.67 -4.83
C ARG A 2 -28.25 -66.25 -4.75
N LEU A 3 -27.75 -65.29 -3.98
CA LEU A 3 -26.51 -64.53 -4.24
C LEU A 3 -25.95 -63.87 -2.96
N ARG A 4 -24.62 -63.96 -2.78
CA ARG A 4 -23.78 -63.01 -2.04
C ARG A 4 -23.22 -61.99 -3.05
N LEU A 5 -23.28 -60.69 -2.78
CA LEU A 5 -22.40 -59.66 -3.37
C LEU A 5 -22.46 -58.43 -2.42
N ALA A 6 -21.43 -58.09 -1.66
CA ALA A 6 -20.15 -57.46 -2.04
C ALA A 6 -20.19 -55.92 -1.94
N ARG A 7 -19.81 -55.42 -0.76
CA ARG A 7 -18.83 -54.34 -0.50
C ARG A 7 -18.62 -53.30 -1.61
N THR A 8 -18.99 -52.05 -1.36
CA THR A 8 -18.22 -50.88 -1.88
C THR A 8 -18.32 -49.72 -0.89
N LEU A 9 -17.27 -49.54 -0.11
CA LEU A 9 -17.01 -48.32 0.65
C LEU A 9 -16.66 -47.23 -0.37
N LEU A 10 -17.60 -46.34 -0.67
CA LEU A 10 -17.31 -45.09 -1.37
C LEU A 10 -16.61 -44.14 -0.39
N GLY A 11 -15.29 -44.31 -0.25
CA GLY A 11 -14.43 -43.25 0.25
C GLY A 11 -14.38 -42.15 -0.81
N LEU A 12 -15.16 -41.09 -0.64
CA LEU A 12 -15.00 -39.84 -1.38
C LEU A 12 -13.63 -39.26 -0.97
N PRO A 13 -12.65 -39.17 -1.86
CA PRO A 13 -11.47 -38.39 -1.56
C PRO A 13 -11.91 -36.93 -1.73
N ILE A 14 -12.10 -36.24 -0.61
CA ILE A 14 -12.14 -34.78 -0.57
C ILE A 14 -10.72 -34.33 -0.91
N LEU A 15 -10.36 -34.36 -2.20
CA LEU A 15 -9.28 -33.55 -2.72
C LEU A 15 -9.78 -32.12 -2.60
N GLY A 16 -9.43 -31.49 -1.48
CA GLY A 16 -9.46 -30.05 -1.35
C GLY A 16 -8.70 -29.48 -2.52
N LEU A 17 -9.43 -28.85 -3.43
CA LEU A 17 -8.89 -27.97 -4.45
C LEU A 17 -8.25 -26.80 -3.69
N LEU A 18 -7.01 -26.99 -3.24
CA LEU A 18 -6.08 -25.89 -3.05
C LEU A 18 -5.92 -25.31 -4.45
N SER A 19 -6.74 -24.32 -4.77
CA SER A 19 -6.61 -23.52 -5.98
C SER A 19 -5.26 -22.84 -5.86
N CYS A 20 -4.22 -23.43 -6.45
CA CYS A 20 -2.89 -22.85 -6.57
C CYS A 20 -2.93 -21.69 -7.58
N SER A 21 -3.74 -20.65 -7.32
CA SER A 21 -3.52 -19.36 -7.95
C SER A 21 -2.15 -18.89 -7.45
N LYS A 22 -1.24 -18.62 -8.39
CA LYS A 22 -0.02 -17.88 -8.08
C LYS A 22 -0.47 -16.58 -7.37
N PRO A 23 0.18 -16.17 -6.27
CA PRO A 23 -0.09 -14.86 -5.68
C PRO A 23 -0.03 -13.76 -6.74
N PRO A 24 -0.85 -12.71 -6.62
CA PRO A 24 -0.78 -11.58 -7.53
C PRO A 24 0.63 -10.97 -7.49
N ASP A 25 1.06 -10.47 -8.64
CA ASP A 25 2.28 -9.68 -8.73
C ASP A 25 1.92 -8.23 -8.42
N ILE A 26 2.43 -7.71 -7.30
CA ILE A 26 2.14 -6.34 -6.80
C ILE A 26 3.26 -5.34 -7.11
N SER A 27 4.24 -5.73 -7.95
CA SER A 27 5.41 -4.88 -8.23
C SER A 27 5.05 -3.57 -8.93
N GLY A 28 4.01 -3.58 -9.78
CA GLY A 28 3.54 -2.37 -10.45
C GLY A 28 2.88 -1.39 -9.47
N GLU A 29 2.05 -1.90 -8.58
CA GLU A 29 1.38 -1.12 -7.55
C GLU A 29 2.38 -0.51 -6.56
N LEU A 30 3.43 -1.24 -6.18
CA LEU A 30 4.51 -0.70 -5.34
C LEU A 30 5.32 0.39 -6.05
N GLU A 31 5.58 0.24 -7.35
CA GLU A 31 6.24 1.27 -8.16
C GLU A 31 5.38 2.54 -8.24
N GLU A 32 4.08 2.40 -8.49
CA GLU A 32 3.12 3.51 -8.53
C GLU A 32 2.99 4.21 -7.18
N TYR A 33 2.84 3.45 -6.09
CA TYR A 33 2.78 3.97 -4.73
C TYR A 33 4.01 4.83 -4.38
N ALA A 34 5.22 4.33 -4.68
CA ALA A 34 6.45 5.08 -4.42
C ALA A 34 6.60 6.31 -5.33
N ASN A 35 6.17 6.22 -6.59
CA ASN A 35 6.17 7.37 -7.50
C ASN A 35 5.25 8.49 -6.99
N LEU A 36 4.08 8.15 -6.46
CA LEU A 36 3.16 9.12 -5.86
C LEU A 36 3.73 9.73 -4.59
N LEU A 37 4.33 8.93 -3.68
CA LEU A 37 5.01 9.47 -2.50
C LEU A 37 6.12 10.46 -2.89
N ASN A 38 6.92 10.14 -3.91
CA ASN A 38 7.96 11.03 -4.42
C ASN A 38 7.40 12.32 -5.04
N ALA A 39 6.27 12.25 -5.74
CA ALA A 39 5.59 13.43 -6.26
C ALA A 39 5.03 14.31 -5.13
N ILE A 40 4.39 13.69 -4.14
CA ILE A 40 3.87 14.35 -2.94
C ILE A 40 4.99 15.03 -2.14
N ALA A 41 6.16 14.38 -2.02
CA ALA A 41 7.35 14.98 -1.43
C ALA A 41 7.72 16.26 -2.19
N GLY A 42 7.73 16.23 -3.52
CA GLY A 42 7.96 17.41 -4.36
C GLY A 42 7.01 18.57 -4.04
N GLU A 43 5.69 18.31 -4.05
CA GLU A 43 4.68 19.34 -3.75
C GLU A 43 4.75 19.83 -2.29
N THR A 44 4.95 18.93 -1.34
CA THR A 44 5.11 19.27 0.09
C THR A 44 6.31 20.17 0.30
N CYS A 45 7.41 19.89 -0.38
CA CYS A 45 8.66 20.63 -0.23
C CYS A 45 8.70 21.94 -1.00
N GLU A 46 7.67 22.31 -1.78
CA GLU A 46 7.53 23.68 -2.28
C GLU A 46 7.31 24.68 -1.13
N CYS A 47 6.73 24.20 -0.02
CA CYS A 47 6.45 24.96 1.19
C CYS A 47 7.15 24.30 2.41
N PRO A 48 8.50 24.27 2.46
CA PRO A 48 9.24 23.45 3.42
C PRO A 48 8.97 23.85 4.88
N ASP A 49 8.69 25.13 5.15
CA ASP A 49 8.35 25.63 6.50
C ASP A 49 7.06 24.98 7.05
N ASP A 50 6.06 24.74 6.20
CA ASP A 50 4.79 24.10 6.61
C ASP A 50 5.00 22.62 6.95
N ALA A 51 5.96 21.98 6.28
CA ALA A 51 6.40 20.61 6.55
C ALA A 51 7.45 20.52 7.69
N GLY A 52 7.87 21.66 8.27
CA GLY A 52 8.80 21.72 9.40
C GLY A 52 10.28 21.64 9.03
N PHE A 53 10.63 21.84 7.76
CA PHE A 53 11.99 21.83 7.24
C PHE A 53 12.52 23.25 7.01
N ALA A 54 13.84 23.45 7.14
CA ALA A 54 14.42 24.78 6.93
C ALA A 54 14.64 25.11 5.44
N THR A 55 14.78 24.09 4.59
CA THR A 55 15.01 24.24 3.15
C THR A 55 14.27 23.18 2.35
N VAL A 56 14.05 23.47 1.06
CA VAL A 56 13.53 22.51 0.09
C VAL A 56 14.43 21.27 0.00
N ASP A 57 15.75 21.45 -0.06
CA ASP A 57 16.70 20.34 -0.16
C ASP A 57 16.63 19.40 1.06
N GLU A 58 16.52 19.95 2.27
CA GLU A 58 16.37 19.15 3.49
C GLU A 58 15.06 18.36 3.48
N CYS A 59 13.98 18.99 3.01
CA CYS A 59 12.68 18.36 2.91
C CYS A 59 12.67 17.20 1.89
N VAL A 60 13.22 17.42 0.69
CA VAL A 60 13.23 16.42 -0.38
C VAL A 60 14.11 15.22 0.00
N ASP A 61 15.29 15.45 0.57
CA ASP A 61 16.19 14.36 0.97
C ASP A 61 15.58 13.42 2.03
N VAL A 62 14.65 13.92 2.85
CA VAL A 62 14.00 13.14 3.92
C VAL A 62 12.74 12.42 3.44
N LEU A 63 12.01 12.97 2.48
CA LEU A 63 10.70 12.45 2.07
C LEU A 63 10.72 11.56 0.82
N LEU A 64 11.85 11.48 0.12
CA LEU A 64 11.97 10.64 -1.07
C LEU A 64 12.09 9.16 -0.71
N VAL A 65 11.30 8.34 -1.40
CA VAL A 65 11.32 6.88 -1.36
C VAL A 65 12.32 6.33 -2.37
N ASP A 66 13.36 5.65 -1.86
CA ASP A 66 14.41 5.06 -2.67
C ASP A 66 14.12 3.59 -3.07
N ALA A 67 15.10 2.92 -3.67
CA ALA A 67 14.95 1.54 -4.13
C ALA A 67 14.97 0.51 -2.99
N ASP A 68 15.69 0.79 -1.91
CA ASP A 68 15.82 -0.10 -0.76
C ASP A 68 14.56 -0.06 0.10
N GLU A 69 13.94 1.12 0.26
CA GLU A 69 12.65 1.29 0.94
C GLU A 69 11.52 0.58 0.17
N ARG A 70 11.48 0.69 -1.16
CA ARG A 70 10.53 -0.08 -1.98
C ARG A 70 10.74 -1.58 -1.87
N ALA A 71 12.00 -2.04 -1.82
CA ALA A 71 12.30 -3.46 -1.64
C ALA A 71 11.81 -3.94 -0.26
N CYS A 72 12.02 -3.13 0.79
CA CYS A 72 11.47 -3.40 2.13
C CYS A 72 9.93 -3.51 2.11
N GLN A 73 9.25 -2.62 1.41
CA GLN A 73 7.78 -2.66 1.27
C GLN A 73 7.31 -3.92 0.54
N ALA A 74 8.03 -4.36 -0.49
CA ALA A 74 7.75 -5.62 -1.18
C ALA A 74 7.89 -6.82 -0.23
N ASP A 75 8.97 -6.85 0.56
CA ASP A 75 9.25 -7.92 1.52
C ASP A 75 8.17 -7.98 2.62
N ALA A 76 7.61 -6.84 3.04
CA ALA A 76 6.54 -6.79 4.05
C ALA A 76 5.27 -7.55 3.59
N PHE A 77 4.99 -7.60 2.29
CA PHE A 77 3.83 -8.30 1.71
C PHE A 77 4.15 -9.72 1.22
N GLU A 78 5.35 -10.26 1.43
CA GLU A 78 5.69 -11.62 1.01
C GLU A 78 4.74 -12.66 1.63
N GLY A 79 4.04 -13.44 0.80
CA GLY A 79 3.01 -14.39 1.22
C GLY A 79 1.68 -13.77 1.63
N HIS A 80 1.53 -12.45 1.47
CA HIS A 80 0.35 -11.64 1.77
C HIS A 80 -0.04 -10.73 0.60
N GLU A 81 0.33 -11.10 -0.63
CA GLU A 81 0.25 -10.24 -1.82
C GLU A 81 -1.20 -9.87 -2.18
N ASP A 82 -2.19 -10.74 -1.92
CA ASP A 82 -3.60 -10.41 -2.11
C ASP A 82 -4.02 -9.22 -1.22
N ALA A 83 -3.61 -9.23 0.06
CA ALA A 83 -3.91 -8.15 0.98
C ALA A 83 -3.08 -6.90 0.68
N GLY A 84 -1.84 -7.08 0.22
CA GLY A 84 -1.00 -5.99 -0.27
C GLY A 84 -1.63 -5.30 -1.48
N LYS A 85 -2.16 -6.07 -2.44
CA LYS A 85 -2.86 -5.53 -3.59
C LYS A 85 -4.08 -4.71 -3.20
N ASP A 86 -4.97 -5.26 -2.38
CA ASP A 86 -6.18 -4.57 -1.95
C ASP A 86 -5.86 -3.26 -1.19
N TYR A 87 -4.79 -3.26 -0.39
CA TYR A 87 -4.31 -2.07 0.29
C TYR A 87 -3.75 -1.05 -0.70
N LEU A 88 -2.80 -1.45 -1.56
CA LEU A 88 -2.11 -0.56 -2.49
C LEU A 88 -3.09 0.06 -3.49
N ASP A 89 -4.01 -0.71 -4.08
CA ASP A 89 -5.04 -0.20 -5.00
C ASP A 89 -5.86 0.94 -4.36
N CYS A 90 -6.18 0.82 -3.06
CA CYS A 90 -6.89 1.86 -2.32
C CYS A 90 -5.99 3.04 -1.96
N ALA A 91 -4.79 2.77 -1.43
CA ALA A 91 -3.87 3.78 -0.95
C ALA A 91 -3.32 4.66 -2.08
N ILE A 92 -3.10 4.09 -3.28
CA ILE A 92 -2.73 4.82 -4.50
C ILE A 92 -3.81 5.85 -4.84
N GLY A 93 -5.10 5.47 -4.80
CA GLY A 93 -6.19 6.42 -5.03
C GLY A 93 -6.22 7.57 -4.02
N ALA A 94 -5.98 7.26 -2.74
CA ALA A 94 -5.90 8.29 -1.69
C ALA A 94 -4.69 9.22 -1.86
N LEU A 95 -3.55 8.69 -2.32
CA LEU A 95 -2.35 9.48 -2.61
C LEU A 95 -2.53 10.37 -3.84
N ASP A 96 -3.20 9.89 -4.89
CA ASP A 96 -3.50 10.69 -6.09
C ASP A 96 -4.39 11.89 -5.73
N ASP A 97 -5.47 11.67 -4.96
CA ASP A 97 -6.33 12.74 -4.43
C ASP A 97 -5.54 13.72 -3.54
N TYR A 98 -4.59 13.21 -2.76
CA TYR A 98 -3.74 14.04 -1.90
C TYR A 98 -2.77 14.90 -2.71
N LEU A 99 -2.12 14.32 -3.72
CA LEU A 99 -1.24 15.03 -4.64
C LEU A 99 -1.98 16.14 -5.38
N ASP A 100 -3.17 15.84 -5.89
CA ASP A 100 -4.06 16.82 -6.52
C ASP A 100 -4.40 17.96 -5.56
N CYS A 101 -4.72 17.65 -4.30
CA CYS A 101 -4.98 18.65 -3.27
C CYS A 101 -3.77 19.56 -3.03
N LEU A 102 -2.57 18.99 -2.87
CA LEU A 102 -1.34 19.77 -2.64
C LEU A 102 -1.03 20.70 -3.83
N SER A 103 -1.12 20.19 -5.06
CA SER A 103 -0.81 20.95 -6.28
C SER A 103 -1.69 22.19 -6.49
N MET A 104 -2.86 22.25 -5.85
CA MET A 104 -3.77 23.39 -5.90
C MET A 104 -3.36 24.56 -5.00
N ASN A 105 -2.25 24.45 -4.25
CA ASN A 105 -1.73 25.50 -3.36
C ASN A 105 -0.33 26.03 -3.73
N PRO A 106 -0.15 26.63 -4.92
CA PRO A 106 1.15 27.19 -5.33
C PRO A 106 1.59 28.43 -4.52
N GLY A 107 0.85 28.80 -3.46
CA GLY A 107 1.09 30.00 -2.66
C GLY A 107 1.36 29.73 -1.17
N CYS A 108 1.54 28.47 -0.77
CA CYS A 108 1.74 28.06 0.63
C CYS A 108 0.71 28.70 1.57
N ALA A 109 -0.58 28.62 1.20
CA ALA A 109 -1.64 29.11 2.05
C ALA A 109 -1.64 28.34 3.38
N VAL A 110 -1.49 29.08 4.49
CA VAL A 110 -1.45 28.53 5.85
C VAL A 110 -2.67 27.63 6.09
N GLY A 111 -2.43 26.41 6.56
CA GLY A 111 -3.45 25.41 6.89
C GLY A 111 -3.92 24.55 5.71
N TRP A 112 -3.54 24.88 4.47
CA TRP A 112 -3.90 24.06 3.30
C TRP A 112 -3.29 22.66 3.38
N TRP A 113 -2.02 22.57 3.78
CA TRP A 113 -1.34 21.29 3.97
C TRP A 113 -2.05 20.42 5.02
N ASP A 114 -2.47 21.01 6.15
CA ASP A 114 -3.22 20.30 7.20
C ASP A 114 -4.57 19.79 6.68
N ASP A 115 -5.30 20.60 5.90
CA ASP A 115 -6.59 20.22 5.32
C ASP A 115 -6.44 19.06 4.33
N CYS A 116 -5.44 19.12 3.44
CA CYS A 116 -5.13 18.03 2.51
C CYS A 116 -4.68 16.76 3.25
N THR A 117 -3.79 16.90 4.23
CA THR A 117 -3.26 15.79 5.04
C THR A 117 -4.38 15.09 5.82
N THR A 118 -5.30 15.85 6.41
CA THR A 118 -6.45 15.28 7.13
C THR A 118 -7.34 14.45 6.21
N THR A 119 -7.63 14.98 5.02
CA THR A 119 -8.44 14.26 4.02
C THR A 119 -7.77 12.97 3.56
N TYR A 120 -6.46 13.03 3.30
CA TYR A 120 -5.64 11.86 2.96
C TYR A 120 -5.65 10.80 4.07
N GLN A 121 -5.43 11.19 5.33
CA GLN A 121 -5.40 10.27 6.47
C GLN A 121 -6.75 9.57 6.67
N ASP A 122 -7.86 10.28 6.50
CA ASP A 122 -9.19 9.69 6.57
C ASP A 122 -9.43 8.67 5.44
N ALA A 123 -8.96 8.96 4.22
CA ALA A 123 -9.06 8.06 3.08
C ALA A 123 -8.17 6.81 3.23
N GLU A 124 -6.90 6.98 3.62
CA GLU A 124 -5.95 5.88 3.85
C GLU A 124 -6.41 4.97 5.00
N ALA A 125 -6.95 5.54 6.08
CA ALA A 125 -7.48 4.77 7.20
C ALA A 125 -8.70 3.91 6.82
N ALA A 126 -9.40 4.25 5.74
CA ALA A 126 -10.51 3.46 5.22
C ALA A 126 -10.05 2.30 4.32
N CYS A 127 -8.78 2.25 3.94
CA CYS A 127 -8.28 1.20 3.05
C CYS A 127 -8.28 -0.19 3.70
N PRO A 128 -8.54 -1.25 2.90
CA PRO A 128 -8.38 -2.62 3.38
C PRO A 128 -6.96 -2.83 3.90
N ARG A 129 -6.82 -3.38 5.11
CA ARG A 129 -5.51 -3.61 5.72
C ARG A 129 -5.20 -5.10 5.83
N ALA A 130 -3.93 -5.44 5.57
CA ALA A 130 -3.37 -6.72 5.97
C ALA A 130 -3.39 -6.86 7.52
N SER A 131 -2.85 -7.98 8.03
CA SER A 131 -2.68 -8.12 9.48
C SER A 131 -1.85 -6.96 10.04
N ALA A 132 -2.09 -6.57 11.30
CA ALA A 132 -1.36 -5.48 11.94
C ALA A 132 0.17 -5.66 11.83
N ALA A 133 0.68 -6.89 11.97
CA ALA A 133 2.11 -7.17 11.83
C ALA A 133 2.66 -6.86 10.42
N VAL A 134 1.88 -7.15 9.38
CA VAL A 134 2.26 -6.85 7.98
C VAL A 134 2.22 -5.34 7.75
N GLN A 135 1.20 -4.66 8.27
CA GLN A 135 1.11 -3.20 8.13
C GLN A 135 2.17 -2.44 8.92
N ASP A 136 2.53 -2.93 10.12
CA ASP A 136 3.64 -2.37 10.91
C ASP A 136 4.98 -2.54 10.17
N GLN A 137 5.20 -3.68 9.51
CA GLN A 137 6.38 -3.90 8.68
C GLN A 137 6.40 -2.98 7.45
N PHE A 138 5.29 -2.89 6.72
CA PHE A 138 5.18 -2.05 5.53
C PHE A 138 5.39 -0.57 5.85
N SER A 139 4.69 -0.05 6.86
CA SER A 139 4.81 1.34 7.30
C SER A 139 6.19 1.65 7.88
N GLY A 140 6.85 0.67 8.51
CA GLY A 140 8.20 0.81 9.05
C GLY A 140 9.32 0.84 7.99
N CYS A 141 9.00 0.67 6.70
CA CYS A 141 9.98 0.78 5.62
C CYS A 141 10.29 2.22 5.21
N LEU A 142 9.47 3.19 5.62
CA LEU A 142 9.64 4.61 5.33
C LEU A 142 10.22 5.28 6.58
N LEU A 143 11.55 5.51 6.62
CA LEU A 143 12.27 6.00 7.82
C LEU A 143 13.44 6.93 7.52
#